data_AF-A0AAN7CSS6-F1
#
_entry.id   AF-A0AAN7CSS6-F1
#
_cell.length_a   1.000
_cell.length_b   1.000
_cell.length_c   1.000
_cell.angle_alpha   90.00
_cell.angle_beta   90.00
_cell.angle_gamma   90.00
#
_symmetry.space_group_name_H-M   'P 1'
#
loop_
_entity.id
_entity.type
_entity.pdbx_description
1 polymer ?
#
loop_
_entity_poly.entity_id
_entity_poly.type
_entity_poly.pdbx_seq_one_letter_code
_entity_poly.pdbx_strand_id
1 'polypeptide(L)'
;MSRPSSAGSTKSTDSYSSVLSDDSYIASFKPGIDDSFKEMLNEIKMTDSNRSLLKERKIQSHEVKKRDPADTERRTNWTPQMVAEYDGYKEKVKLLEKAKAKQVASEKAAKGSKKSDMKTQEKLRLQALADDKAWLDAAIVAGTARLQFLKNHPNALSTPSTKTHIKAAEDNLNSARSAQREVEIQEKKIAKLKDIDQAKAAAAGKKKGSSSST
;
A
#
# COMPACT_ATOMS: atom_id res chain seq x y z
N MET A 1 18.61 41.25 -61.53
CA MET A 1 18.96 39.96 -60.89
C MET A 1 17.91 39.63 -59.84
N SER A 2 16.91 38.83 -60.20
CA SER A 2 15.85 38.38 -59.31
C SER A 2 16.28 37.07 -58.66
N ARG A 3 16.40 37.04 -57.33
CA ARG A 3 16.68 35.82 -56.56
C ARG A 3 15.36 35.05 -56.35
N PRO A 4 15.30 33.73 -56.62
CA PRO A 4 14.14 32.93 -56.30
C PRO A 4 14.08 32.63 -54.80
N SER A 5 12.88 32.75 -54.26
CA SER A 5 12.44 32.19 -52.99
C SER A 5 12.36 30.67 -53.10
N SER A 6 13.00 29.95 -52.17
CA SER A 6 12.70 28.54 -51.92
C SER A 6 12.25 28.33 -50.48
N ALA A 7 11.18 27.55 -50.41
CA ALA A 7 10.29 27.21 -49.30
C ALA A 7 10.97 26.92 -47.95
N GLY A 8 10.28 27.36 -46.89
CA GLY A 8 10.60 27.08 -45.50
C GLY A 8 10.63 25.57 -45.21
N SER A 9 11.71 25.17 -44.55
CA SER A 9 11.87 23.87 -43.91
C SER A 9 10.90 23.75 -42.73
N THR A 10 9.78 23.07 -42.95
CA THR A 10 8.88 22.59 -41.91
C THR A 10 9.59 21.59 -40.98
N LYS A 11 9.76 22.01 -39.72
CA LYS A 11 9.76 21.25 -38.47
C LYS A 11 10.44 19.86 -38.45
N SER A 12 11.70 19.85 -38.03
CA SER A 12 12.46 18.65 -37.62
C SER A 12 12.08 18.10 -36.23
N THR A 13 10.98 18.57 -35.62
CA THR A 13 10.50 18.12 -34.30
C THR A 13 9.51 16.96 -34.38
N ASP A 14 8.89 16.71 -35.56
CA ASP A 14 7.89 15.66 -35.74
C ASP A 14 8.50 14.26 -35.93
N SER A 15 9.79 14.14 -36.22
CA SER A 15 10.46 12.84 -36.41
C SER A 15 10.94 12.21 -35.11
N TYR A 16 11.33 13.00 -34.11
CA TYR A 16 11.84 12.50 -32.82
C TYR A 16 10.74 12.03 -31.85
N SER A 17 9.54 12.62 -31.96
CA SER A 17 8.36 12.18 -31.24
C SER A 17 7.82 10.84 -31.77
N SER A 18 7.98 10.57 -33.07
CA SER A 18 7.51 9.31 -33.67
C SER A 18 8.28 8.08 -33.17
N VAL A 19 9.60 8.18 -32.98
CA VAL A 19 10.46 7.09 -32.47
C VAL A 19 10.24 6.81 -30.98
N LEU A 20 9.69 7.79 -30.24
CA LEU A 20 9.36 7.69 -28.82
C LEU A 20 7.85 7.51 -28.57
N SER A 21 7.06 7.35 -29.63
CA SER A 21 5.63 7.08 -29.51
C SER A 21 5.39 5.64 -29.08
N ASP A 22 4.31 5.42 -28.33
CA ASP A 22 3.93 4.10 -27.84
C ASP A 22 3.69 3.10 -28.98
N ASP A 23 3.25 3.58 -30.15
CA ASP A 23 3.02 2.77 -31.34
C ASP A 23 4.32 2.29 -32.00
N SER A 24 5.34 3.15 -32.08
CA SER A 24 6.66 2.77 -32.58
C SER A 24 7.36 1.74 -31.68
N TYR A 25 7.06 1.75 -30.38
CA TYR A 25 7.62 0.77 -29.43
C TYR A 25 6.95 -0.59 -29.55
N ILE A 26 5.62 -0.65 -29.64
CA ILE A 26 4.88 -1.91 -29.86
C ILE A 26 5.30 -2.58 -31.18
N ALA A 27 5.62 -1.78 -32.20
CA ALA A 27 6.12 -2.28 -33.48
C ALA A 27 7.51 -2.96 -33.39
N SER A 28 8.31 -2.66 -32.35
CA SER A 28 9.66 -3.23 -32.18
C SER A 28 9.68 -4.63 -31.55
N PHE A 29 8.54 -5.11 -31.08
CA PHE A 29 8.43 -6.37 -30.34
C PHE A 29 8.43 -7.58 -31.26
N LYS A 30 9.15 -8.62 -30.83
CA LYS A 30 9.35 -9.83 -31.61
C LYS A 30 8.11 -10.74 -31.50
N PRO A 31 7.53 -11.14 -32.65
CA PRO A 31 6.42 -12.10 -32.66
C PRO A 31 6.81 -13.39 -31.92
N GLY A 32 5.90 -13.93 -31.12
CA GLY A 32 6.06 -15.17 -30.36
C GLY A 32 6.82 -15.05 -29.04
N ILE A 33 7.54 -13.95 -28.80
CA ILE A 33 8.30 -13.71 -27.55
C ILE A 33 7.61 -12.66 -26.69
N ASP A 34 7.13 -11.59 -27.32
CA ASP A 34 6.61 -10.40 -26.64
C ASP A 34 5.07 -10.28 -26.76
N ASP A 35 4.38 -11.31 -27.25
CA ASP A 35 2.96 -11.22 -27.63
C ASP A 35 2.04 -11.00 -26.43
N SER A 36 2.29 -11.69 -25.31
CA SER A 36 1.58 -11.46 -24.05
C SER A 36 1.82 -10.06 -23.47
N PHE A 37 2.95 -9.44 -23.81
CA PHE A 37 3.27 -8.06 -23.44
C PHE A 37 2.59 -7.05 -24.38
N LYS A 38 2.48 -7.33 -25.70
CA LYS A 38 1.67 -6.52 -26.62
C LYS A 38 0.21 -6.46 -26.19
N GLU A 39 -0.36 -7.60 -25.85
CA GLU A 39 -1.77 -7.75 -25.48
C GLU A 39 -2.10 -6.91 -24.23
N MET A 40 -1.26 -7.00 -23.19
CA MET A 40 -1.38 -6.21 -21.97
C MET A 40 -1.26 -4.69 -22.21
N LEU A 41 -0.31 -4.24 -23.04
CA LEU A 41 -0.14 -2.80 -23.32
C LEU A 41 -1.33 -2.24 -24.12
N ASN A 42 -1.93 -3.06 -24.99
CA ASN A 42 -3.16 -2.70 -25.69
C ASN A 42 -4.35 -2.61 -24.72
N GLU A 43 -4.48 -3.52 -23.75
CA GLU A 43 -5.51 -3.43 -22.70
C GLU A 43 -5.35 -2.18 -21.83
N ILE A 44 -4.12 -1.81 -21.48
CA ILE A 44 -3.81 -0.59 -20.69
C ILE A 44 -4.13 0.68 -21.48
N LYS A 45 -3.87 0.71 -22.79
CA LYS A 45 -4.30 1.80 -23.69
C LYS A 45 -5.82 1.92 -23.75
N MET A 46 -6.55 0.80 -23.75
CA MET A 46 -8.02 0.77 -23.85
C MET A 46 -8.72 1.13 -22.53
N THR A 47 -8.07 0.98 -21.38
CA THR A 47 -8.65 1.23 -20.05
C THR A 47 -8.46 2.66 -19.52
N ASP A 48 -7.96 3.57 -20.37
CA ASP A 48 -7.86 5.03 -20.13
C ASP A 48 -7.29 5.40 -18.75
N SER A 49 -6.23 4.68 -18.36
CA SER A 49 -5.49 5.01 -17.15
C SER A 49 -4.40 6.01 -17.50
N ASN A 50 -4.44 7.21 -16.91
CA ASN A 50 -3.47 8.31 -17.03
C ASN A 50 -2.01 7.96 -16.59
N ARG A 51 -1.59 6.70 -16.72
CA ARG A 51 -0.26 6.18 -16.40
C ARG A 51 0.55 6.10 -17.69
N SER A 52 1.71 6.77 -17.73
CA SER A 52 2.59 6.67 -18.89
C SER A 52 3.19 5.26 -19.00
N LEU A 53 3.17 4.69 -20.20
CA LEU A 53 3.74 3.39 -20.53
C LEU A 53 5.23 3.27 -20.13
N LEU A 54 5.94 4.40 -20.10
CA LEU A 54 7.31 4.52 -19.59
C LEU A 54 7.48 4.21 -18.09
N LYS A 55 6.49 4.58 -17.25
CA LYS A 55 6.52 4.29 -15.81
C LYS A 55 6.29 2.79 -15.58
N GLU A 56 5.40 2.20 -16.36
CA GLU A 56 5.14 0.75 -16.35
C GLU A 56 6.37 -0.04 -16.83
N ARG A 57 7.04 0.42 -17.91
CA ARG A 57 8.32 -0.13 -18.39
C ARG A 57 9.39 -0.16 -17.31
N LYS A 58 9.54 0.92 -16.52
CA LYS A 58 10.56 0.99 -15.47
C LYS A 58 10.23 0.05 -14.31
N ILE A 59 8.97 -0.02 -13.91
CA ILE A 59 8.50 -0.95 -12.88
C ILE A 59 8.75 -2.38 -13.33
N GLN A 60 8.35 -2.74 -14.56
CA GLN A 60 8.54 -4.10 -15.08
C GLN A 60 10.00 -4.48 -15.32
N SER A 61 10.86 -3.58 -15.82
CA SER A 61 12.30 -3.89 -15.97
C SER A 61 12.98 -4.21 -14.62
N HIS A 62 12.53 -3.56 -13.54
CA HIS A 62 13.01 -3.86 -12.20
C HIS A 62 12.35 -5.10 -11.56
N GLU A 63 11.08 -5.37 -11.89
CA GLU A 63 10.31 -6.51 -11.39
C GLU A 63 10.68 -7.83 -12.10
N VAL A 64 10.87 -7.82 -13.43
CA VAL A 64 11.26 -8.98 -14.24
C VAL A 64 12.59 -9.55 -13.76
N LYS A 65 13.56 -8.68 -13.40
CA LYS A 65 14.84 -9.11 -12.81
C LYS A 65 14.72 -9.74 -11.43
N LYS A 66 13.59 -9.52 -10.73
CA LYS A 66 13.31 -10.07 -9.39
C LYS A 66 12.41 -11.29 -9.43
N ARG A 67 11.77 -11.59 -10.56
CA ARG A 67 10.93 -12.78 -10.73
C ARG A 67 11.83 -13.96 -11.01
N ASP A 68 11.72 -14.98 -10.16
CA ASP A 68 12.36 -16.27 -10.41
C ASP A 68 11.66 -16.92 -11.63
N PRO A 69 12.39 -17.22 -12.73
CA PRO A 69 11.80 -17.88 -13.90
C PRO A 69 11.10 -19.20 -13.55
N ALA A 70 11.64 -19.95 -12.58
CA ALA A 70 11.04 -21.20 -12.11
C ALA A 70 9.69 -20.98 -11.42
N ASP A 71 9.47 -19.79 -10.84
CA ASP A 71 8.18 -19.40 -10.26
C ASP A 71 7.14 -19.11 -11.33
N THR A 72 7.57 -18.52 -12.46
CA THR A 72 6.68 -18.16 -13.57
C THR A 72 6.18 -19.43 -14.26
N GLU A 73 7.06 -20.39 -14.50
CA GLU A 73 6.72 -21.71 -15.05
C GLU A 73 5.88 -22.57 -14.09
N ARG A 74 6.08 -22.45 -12.77
CA ARG A 74 5.21 -23.12 -11.79
C ARG A 74 3.81 -22.51 -11.76
N ARG A 75 3.70 -21.19 -11.93
CA ARG A 75 2.42 -20.46 -11.96
C ARG A 75 1.57 -20.75 -13.18
N THR A 76 2.18 -21.06 -14.33
CA THR A 76 1.40 -21.47 -15.53
C THR A 76 0.66 -22.79 -15.33
N ASN A 77 1.07 -23.61 -14.36
CA ASN A 77 0.43 -24.87 -14.02
C ASN A 77 -0.54 -24.76 -12.82
N TRP A 78 -0.87 -23.55 -12.36
CA TRP A 78 -1.78 -23.38 -11.24
C TRP A 78 -3.22 -23.70 -11.63
N THR A 79 -3.91 -24.40 -10.74
CA THR A 79 -5.35 -24.59 -10.90
C THR A 79 -6.09 -23.27 -10.65
N PRO A 80 -7.31 -23.09 -11.19
CA PRO A 80 -8.12 -21.90 -10.89
C PRO A 80 -8.32 -21.67 -9.38
N GLN A 81 -8.41 -22.75 -8.59
CA GLN A 81 -8.49 -22.65 -7.14
C GLN A 81 -7.21 -22.09 -6.51
N MET A 82 -6.03 -22.53 -6.96
CA MET A 82 -4.75 -22.00 -6.49
C MET A 82 -4.61 -20.51 -6.78
N VAL A 83 -5.00 -20.08 -7.98
CA VAL A 83 -5.02 -18.66 -8.37
C VAL A 83 -5.93 -17.88 -7.43
N ALA A 84 -7.16 -18.34 -7.21
CA ALA A 84 -8.12 -17.68 -6.33
C ALA A 84 -7.63 -17.59 -4.88
N GLU A 85 -6.99 -18.64 -4.35
CA GLU A 85 -6.40 -18.62 -3.01
C GLU A 85 -5.20 -17.67 -2.91
N TYR A 86 -4.37 -17.61 -3.97
CA TYR A 86 -3.24 -16.69 -4.05
C TYR A 86 -3.70 -15.23 -4.05
N ASP A 87 -4.64 -14.90 -4.92
CA ASP A 87 -5.24 -13.57 -5.01
C ASP A 87 -5.96 -13.21 -3.70
N GLY A 88 -6.68 -14.19 -3.13
CA GLY A 88 -7.39 -14.04 -1.87
C GLY A 88 -6.49 -13.71 -0.68
N TYR A 89 -5.24 -14.18 -0.62
CA TYR A 89 -4.30 -13.71 0.41
C TYR A 89 -3.62 -12.40 0.00
N LYS A 90 -3.37 -12.15 -1.29
CA LYS A 90 -2.79 -10.88 -1.76
C LYS A 90 -3.70 -9.69 -1.46
N GLU A 91 -5.02 -9.85 -1.56
CA GLU A 91 -5.98 -8.84 -1.12
C GLU A 91 -5.87 -8.56 0.38
N LYS A 92 -5.67 -9.58 1.22
CA LYS A 92 -5.43 -9.39 2.66
C LYS A 92 -4.15 -8.59 2.94
N VAL A 93 -3.10 -8.80 2.14
CA VAL A 93 -1.87 -8.00 2.22
C VAL A 93 -2.12 -6.54 1.82
N LYS A 94 -2.92 -6.28 0.78
CA LYS A 94 -3.32 -4.91 0.42
C LYS A 94 -4.14 -4.24 1.53
N LEU A 95 -5.01 -5.00 2.22
CA LEU A 95 -5.75 -4.49 3.38
C LEU A 95 -4.81 -4.11 4.52
N LEU A 96 -3.78 -4.91 4.80
CA LEU A 96 -2.73 -4.56 5.76
C LEU A 96 -2.03 -3.23 5.41
N GLU A 97 -1.64 -3.04 4.15
CA GLU A 97 -1.02 -1.79 3.69
C GLU A 97 -1.93 -0.58 3.91
N LYS A 98 -3.22 -0.72 3.58
CA LYS A 98 -4.24 0.32 3.82
C LYS A 98 -4.44 0.61 5.30
N ALA A 99 -4.53 -0.42 6.13
CA ALA A 99 -4.69 -0.28 7.58
C ALA A 99 -3.49 0.44 8.21
N LYS A 100 -2.28 0.07 7.81
CA LYS A 100 -1.05 0.74 8.24
C LYS A 100 -1.01 2.21 7.82
N ALA A 101 -1.44 2.54 6.60
CA ALA A 101 -1.50 3.93 6.15
C ALA A 101 -2.48 4.78 6.99
N LYS A 102 -3.66 4.22 7.32
CA LYS A 102 -4.63 4.88 8.20
C LYS A 102 -4.06 5.09 9.60
N GLN A 103 -3.45 4.04 10.16
CA GLN A 103 -2.81 4.09 11.47
C GLN A 103 -1.76 5.20 11.57
N VAL A 104 -0.87 5.32 10.59
CA VAL A 104 0.15 6.39 10.57
C VAL A 104 -0.50 7.77 10.56
N ALA A 105 -1.59 7.94 9.80
CA ALA A 105 -2.30 9.20 9.73
C ALA A 105 -3.00 9.57 11.06
N SER A 106 -3.70 8.62 11.69
CA SER A 106 -4.39 8.87 12.96
C SER A 106 -3.42 9.03 14.13
N GLU A 107 -2.31 8.29 14.16
CA GLU A 107 -1.26 8.47 15.16
C GLU A 107 -0.64 9.87 15.06
N LYS A 108 -0.35 10.34 13.84
CA LYS A 108 0.15 11.71 13.59
C LYS A 108 -0.85 12.76 14.09
N ALA A 109 -2.14 12.59 13.78
CA ALA A 109 -3.20 13.50 14.25
C ALA A 109 -3.27 13.53 15.79
N ALA A 110 -3.27 12.37 16.45
CA ALA A 110 -3.31 12.26 17.90
C ALA A 110 -2.03 12.82 18.58
N LYS A 111 -0.86 12.71 17.95
CA LYS A 111 0.38 13.35 18.42
C LYS A 111 0.34 14.87 18.26
N GLY A 112 -0.29 15.37 17.21
CA GLY A 112 -0.45 16.81 16.93
C GLY A 112 -1.42 17.51 17.89
N SER A 113 -2.40 16.79 18.45
CA SER A 113 -3.47 17.38 19.28
C SER A 113 -3.09 17.74 20.71
N LYS A 114 -1.80 17.67 21.10
CA LYS A 114 -1.36 17.90 22.50
C LYS A 114 -1.79 19.25 23.09
N LYS A 115 -1.99 20.26 22.25
CA LYS A 115 -2.43 21.61 22.65
C LYS A 115 -3.94 21.84 22.49
N SER A 116 -4.68 20.88 21.95
CA SER A 116 -6.13 20.94 21.80
C SER A 116 -6.83 20.72 23.13
N ASP A 117 -8.13 21.00 23.20
CA ASP A 117 -8.96 20.67 24.36
C ASP A 117 -9.00 19.15 24.64
N MET A 118 -9.34 18.77 25.87
CA MET A 118 -9.31 17.37 26.33
C MET A 118 -10.23 16.46 25.50
N LYS A 119 -11.41 16.95 25.10
CA LYS A 119 -12.39 16.17 24.33
C LYS A 119 -11.86 15.87 22.92
N THR A 120 -11.22 16.84 22.29
CA THR A 120 -10.54 16.65 21.01
C THR A 120 -9.37 15.66 21.13
N GLN A 121 -8.57 15.75 22.20
CA GLN A 121 -7.47 14.81 22.44
C GLN A 121 -7.98 13.38 22.61
N GLU A 122 -9.02 13.18 23.43
CA GLU A 122 -9.60 11.86 23.65
C GLU A 122 -10.17 11.27 22.35
N LYS A 123 -10.93 12.06 21.58
CA LYS A 123 -11.49 11.62 20.30
C LYS A 123 -10.43 11.12 19.33
N LEU A 124 -9.34 11.88 19.15
CA LEU A 124 -8.27 11.51 18.24
C LEU A 124 -7.48 10.30 18.73
N ARG A 125 -7.34 10.12 20.05
CA ARG A 125 -6.71 8.94 20.64
C ARG A 125 -7.56 7.69 20.51
N LEU A 126 -8.89 7.80 20.66
CA LEU A 126 -9.82 6.69 20.41
C LEU A 126 -9.80 6.27 18.94
N GLN A 127 -9.71 7.23 18.01
CA GLN A 127 -9.56 6.92 16.60
C GLN A 127 -8.22 6.21 16.31
N ALA A 128 -7.11 6.71 16.86
CA ALA A 128 -5.81 6.05 16.72
C ALA A 128 -5.84 4.62 17.28
N LEU A 129 -6.46 4.40 18.46
CA LEU A 129 -6.65 3.07 19.04
C LEU A 129 -7.44 2.14 18.12
N ALA A 130 -8.52 2.63 17.50
CA ALA A 130 -9.32 1.83 16.57
C ALA A 130 -8.51 1.45 15.31
N ASP A 131 -7.72 2.37 14.77
CA ASP A 131 -6.86 2.10 13.61
C ASP A 131 -5.67 1.17 13.97
N ASP A 132 -5.10 1.29 15.18
CA ASP A 132 -4.07 0.38 15.69
C ASP A 132 -4.62 -1.07 15.79
N LYS A 133 -5.87 -1.24 16.27
CA LYS A 133 -6.55 -2.55 16.30
C LYS A 133 -6.83 -3.09 14.90
N ALA A 134 -7.29 -2.24 13.98
CA ALA A 134 -7.50 -2.65 12.58
C ALA A 134 -6.19 -3.06 11.89
N TRP A 135 -5.08 -2.37 12.19
CA TRP A 135 -3.75 -2.74 11.72
C TRP A 135 -3.29 -4.09 12.27
N LEU A 136 -3.47 -4.32 13.58
CA LEU A 136 -3.18 -5.59 14.24
C LEU A 136 -3.91 -6.76 13.57
N ASP A 137 -5.22 -6.65 13.41
CA ASP A 137 -6.06 -7.70 12.82
C ASP A 137 -5.65 -7.97 11.37
N ALA A 138 -5.46 -6.92 10.57
CA ALA A 138 -5.05 -7.07 9.18
C ALA A 138 -3.67 -7.73 9.05
N ALA A 139 -2.75 -7.45 9.97
CA ALA A 139 -1.41 -8.05 9.98
C ALA A 139 -1.46 -9.56 10.26
N ILE A 140 -2.25 -9.98 11.25
CA ILE A 140 -2.46 -11.41 11.59
C ILE A 140 -3.12 -12.13 10.43
N VAL A 141 -4.19 -11.56 9.86
CA VAL A 141 -4.95 -12.14 8.76
C VAL A 141 -4.09 -12.29 7.50
N ALA A 142 -3.28 -11.28 7.15
CA ALA A 142 -2.38 -11.33 6.00
C ALA A 142 -1.25 -12.35 6.20
N GLY A 143 -0.63 -12.38 7.38
CA GLY A 143 0.42 -13.36 7.72
C GLY A 143 -0.09 -14.80 7.67
N THR A 144 -1.23 -15.05 8.32
CA THR A 144 -1.85 -16.38 8.38
C THR A 144 -2.27 -16.88 7.01
N ALA A 145 -2.94 -16.05 6.22
CA ALA A 145 -3.40 -16.46 4.89
C ALA A 145 -2.24 -16.79 3.94
N ARG A 146 -1.12 -16.06 4.03
CA ARG A 146 0.08 -16.37 3.26
C ARG A 146 0.67 -17.73 3.65
N LEU A 147 0.78 -18.02 4.95
CA LEU A 147 1.27 -19.32 5.42
C LEU A 147 0.32 -20.46 5.04
N GLN A 148 -0.99 -20.21 5.09
CA GLN A 148 -2.00 -21.18 4.69
C GLN A 148 -1.89 -21.53 3.21
N PHE A 149 -1.67 -20.56 2.32
CA PHE A 149 -1.41 -20.82 0.90
C PHE A 149 -0.20 -21.74 0.70
N LEU A 150 0.93 -21.45 1.38
CA LEU A 150 2.14 -22.27 1.28
C LEU A 150 1.92 -23.69 1.83
N LYS A 151 1.09 -23.83 2.88
CA LYS A 151 0.76 -25.12 3.47
C LYS A 151 -0.13 -25.97 2.55
N ASN A 152 -1.14 -25.35 1.94
CA ASN A 152 -2.06 -26.02 1.03
C ASN A 152 -1.39 -26.40 -0.28
N HIS A 153 -0.43 -25.59 -0.75
CA HIS A 153 0.23 -25.75 -2.04
C HIS A 153 1.76 -25.73 -1.92
N PRO A 154 2.38 -26.78 -1.33
CA PRO A 154 3.81 -26.78 -0.99
C PRO A 154 4.76 -26.66 -2.19
N ASN A 155 4.29 -27.01 -3.39
CA ASN A 155 5.06 -26.95 -4.63
C ASN A 155 4.65 -25.80 -5.57
N ALA A 156 3.74 -24.92 -5.13
CA ALA A 156 3.23 -23.81 -5.96
C ALA A 156 4.31 -22.80 -6.35
N LEU A 157 5.37 -22.70 -5.54
CA LEU A 157 6.46 -21.75 -5.68
C LEU A 157 7.82 -22.48 -5.66
N SER A 158 8.85 -21.84 -6.20
CA SER A 158 10.23 -22.29 -6.11
C SER A 158 10.76 -22.20 -4.67
N THR A 159 11.83 -22.93 -4.34
CA THR A 159 12.44 -22.87 -3.00
C THR A 159 12.86 -21.44 -2.61
N PRO A 160 13.54 -20.65 -3.47
CA PRO A 160 13.83 -19.24 -3.18
C PRO A 160 12.57 -18.39 -2.92
N SER A 161 11.52 -18.59 -3.72
CA SER A 161 10.26 -17.86 -3.59
C SER A 161 9.52 -18.23 -2.30
N THR A 162 9.42 -19.52 -1.99
CA THR A 162 8.84 -20.01 -0.73
C THR A 162 9.53 -19.38 0.49
N LYS A 163 10.88 -19.33 0.52
CA LYS A 163 11.63 -18.64 1.59
C LYS A 163 11.27 -17.15 1.69
N THR A 164 11.12 -16.48 0.56
CA THR A 164 10.74 -15.06 0.51
C THR A 164 9.32 -14.85 1.05
N HIS A 165 8.38 -15.74 0.70
CA HIS A 165 7.02 -15.69 1.21
C HIS A 165 6.94 -16.00 2.72
N ILE A 166 7.74 -16.94 3.23
CA ILE A 166 7.87 -17.21 4.67
C ILE A 166 8.37 -15.96 5.40
N LYS A 167 9.47 -15.36 4.92
CA LYS A 167 10.00 -14.12 5.50
C LYS A 167 8.98 -13.00 5.49
N ALA A 168 8.27 -12.82 4.38
CA ALA A 168 7.26 -11.79 4.27
C ALA A 168 6.02 -12.08 5.14
N ALA A 169 5.73 -13.33 5.48
CA ALA A 169 4.72 -13.68 6.49
C ALA A 169 5.21 -13.36 7.90
N GLU A 170 6.47 -13.64 8.20
CA GLU A 170 7.13 -13.26 9.45
C GLU A 170 7.10 -11.73 9.66
N ASP A 171 7.43 -10.95 8.62
CA ASP A 171 7.35 -9.50 8.65
C ASP A 171 5.93 -8.99 8.97
N ASN A 172 4.90 -9.64 8.41
CA ASN A 172 3.50 -9.32 8.73
C ASN A 172 3.19 -9.62 10.20
N LEU A 173 3.64 -10.75 10.74
CA LEU A 173 3.40 -11.11 12.15
C LEU A 173 4.21 -10.23 13.12
N ASN A 174 5.40 -9.81 12.72
CA ASN A 174 6.17 -8.80 13.47
C ASN A 174 5.45 -7.45 13.44
N SER A 175 4.83 -7.08 12.32
CA SER A 175 3.95 -5.90 12.24
C SER A 175 2.77 -6.00 13.21
N ALA A 176 2.18 -7.19 13.39
CA ALA A 176 1.12 -7.41 14.38
C ALA A 176 1.62 -7.16 15.82
N ARG A 177 2.81 -7.68 16.17
CA ARG A 177 3.42 -7.42 17.49
C ARG A 177 3.66 -5.92 17.73
N SER A 178 4.11 -5.20 16.71
CA SER A 178 4.25 -3.74 16.80
C SER A 178 2.90 -3.05 17.01
N ALA A 179 1.86 -3.43 16.26
CA ALA A 179 0.52 -2.88 16.42
C ALA A 179 -0.05 -3.12 17.83
N GLN A 180 0.14 -4.32 18.38
CA GLN A 180 -0.27 -4.64 19.74
C GLN A 180 0.37 -3.71 20.78
N ARG A 181 1.67 -3.41 20.65
CA ARG A 181 2.35 -2.46 21.55
C ARG A 181 1.75 -1.05 21.43
N GLU A 182 1.40 -0.61 20.24
CA GLU A 182 0.76 0.71 20.05
C GLU A 182 -0.64 0.74 20.67
N VAL A 183 -1.44 -0.33 20.55
CA VAL A 183 -2.72 -0.47 21.24
C VAL A 183 -2.57 -0.24 22.74
N GLU A 184 -1.62 -0.94 23.38
CA GLU A 184 -1.36 -0.79 24.83
C GLU A 184 -0.93 0.64 25.19
N ILE A 185 -0.14 1.28 24.33
CA ILE A 185 0.30 2.67 24.52
C ILE A 185 -0.88 3.64 24.43
N GLN A 186 -1.78 3.47 23.45
CA GLN A 186 -2.95 4.34 23.33
C GLN A 186 -3.93 4.15 24.49
N GLU A 187 -4.17 2.91 24.93
CA GLU A 187 -5.03 2.61 26.08
C GLU A 187 -4.53 3.33 27.34
N LYS A 188 -3.22 3.25 27.62
CA LYS A 188 -2.59 3.99 28.73
C LYS A 188 -2.74 5.51 28.60
N LYS A 189 -2.59 6.06 27.39
CA LYS A 189 -2.75 7.50 27.14
C LYS A 189 -4.19 7.96 27.33
N ILE A 190 -5.16 7.18 26.88
CA ILE A 190 -6.59 7.46 27.05
C ILE A 190 -6.96 7.42 28.52
N ALA A 191 -6.54 6.39 29.26
CA ALA A 191 -6.77 6.31 30.70
C ALA A 191 -6.23 7.55 31.43
N LYS A 192 -4.98 7.94 31.15
CA LYS A 192 -4.37 9.15 31.72
C LYS A 192 -5.15 10.43 31.40
N LEU A 193 -5.68 10.56 30.17
CA LEU A 193 -6.49 11.73 29.80
C LEU A 193 -7.78 11.79 30.61
N LYS A 194 -8.44 10.64 30.83
CA LYS A 194 -9.64 10.54 31.66
C LYS A 194 -9.37 10.90 33.12
N ASP A 195 -8.26 10.42 33.69
CA ASP A 195 -7.88 10.75 35.06
C ASP A 195 -7.66 12.26 35.25
N ILE A 196 -7.00 12.91 34.29
CA ILE A 196 -6.78 14.36 34.30
C ILE A 196 -8.10 15.12 34.23
N ASP A 197 -9.02 14.68 33.37
CA ASP A 197 -10.32 15.35 33.20
C ASP A 197 -11.18 15.22 34.47
N GLN A 198 -11.21 14.04 35.09
CA GLN A 198 -11.89 13.80 36.37
C GLN A 198 -11.28 14.65 37.50
N ALA A 199 -9.95 14.75 37.58
CA ALA A 199 -9.28 15.58 38.58
C ALA A 199 -9.62 17.07 38.40
N LYS A 200 -9.69 17.56 37.16
CA LYS A 200 -10.11 18.94 36.86
C LYS A 200 -11.57 19.18 37.25
N ALA A 201 -12.47 18.25 36.94
CA ALA A 201 -13.88 18.33 37.32
C ALA A 201 -14.05 18.38 38.85
N ALA A 202 -13.33 17.53 39.59
CA ALA A 202 -13.34 17.50 41.04
C ALA A 202 -12.82 18.82 41.67
N ALA A 203 -11.74 19.38 41.11
CA ALA A 203 -11.19 20.66 41.56
C ALA A 203 -12.14 21.85 41.30
N ALA A 204 -12.87 21.83 40.17
CA ALA A 204 -13.86 22.84 39.85
C ALA A 204 -15.09 22.78 40.78
N GLY A 205 -15.52 21.57 41.16
CA GLY A 205 -16.61 21.36 42.12
C GLY A 205 -16.30 21.92 43.52
N LYS A 206 -15.07 21.72 44.02
CA LYS A 206 -14.64 22.23 45.33
C LYS A 206 -14.63 23.77 45.42
N LYS A 207 -14.29 24.47 44.32
CA LYS A 207 -14.29 25.95 44.30
C LYS A 207 -15.68 26.57 44.38
N LYS A 208 -16.73 25.90 43.89
CA LYS A 208 -18.11 26.40 43.96
C LYS A 208 -18.78 26.21 45.34
N GLY A 209 -18.28 25.28 46.17
CA GLY A 209 -18.82 25.05 47.52
C GLY A 209 -18.30 26.02 48.58
N SER A 210 -17.18 26.72 48.32
CA SER A 210 -16.53 27.62 49.29
C SER A 210 -16.98 29.08 49.22
N SER A 211 -17.82 29.47 48.26
CA SER A 211 -18.27 30.86 48.06
C SER A 211 -19.69 31.15 48.56
N SER A 212 -20.27 30.26 49.37
CA SER A 212 -21.67 30.35 49.86
C SER A 212 -21.79 30.69 51.35
N SER A 213 -20.73 31.16 52.00
CA SER A 213 -20.72 31.51 53.42
C SER A 213 -20.25 32.95 53.63
N THR A 214 -21.11 33.90 53.31
CA THR A 214 -21.07 35.30 53.78
C THR A 214 -22.48 35.83 53.85
#